data_AF-A0A7Y2UST0-F1
#
_entry.id   AF-A0A7Y2UST0-F1
#
_cell.length_a   1.000
_cell.length_b   1.000
_cell.length_c   1.000
_cell.angle_alpha   90.00
_cell.angle_beta   90.00
_cell.angle_gamma   90.00
#
_symmetry.space_group_name_H-M   'P 1'
#
loop_
_entity.id
_entity.type
_entity.pdbx_description
1 polymer ?
#
loop_
_entity_poly.entity_id
_entity_poly.type
_entity_poly.pdbx_seq_one_letter_code
_entity_poly.pdbx_strand_id
1 'polypeptide(L)' 'DVSCTNFVLARLSSQEEAEACDAYLKSQGLIIRLVASYNLPNCLRITVGDEASCRRVVHAIRQFKDGDADGTSV' A
#
# COMPACT_ATOMS: atom_id res chain seq x y z
N ASP A 1 13.46 15.24 -3.46
CA ASP A 1 12.46 15.97 -4.25
C ASP A 1 11.16 15.96 -3.46
N VAL A 2 10.61 17.13 -3.15
CA VAL A 2 9.37 17.23 -2.35
C VAL A 2 8.19 17.06 -3.29
N SER A 3 7.61 15.86 -3.29
CA SER A 3 6.50 15.51 -4.17
C SER A 3 5.27 16.37 -3.85
N CYS A 4 5.01 17.38 -4.69
CA CYS A 4 3.80 18.22 -4.65
C CYS A 4 2.59 17.52 -5.33
N THR A 5 2.50 16.20 -5.20
CA THR A 5 1.47 15.40 -5.89
C THR A 5 0.54 14.76 -4.88
N ASN A 6 -0.76 14.84 -5.16
CA ASN A 6 -1.82 14.30 -4.31
C ASN A 6 -1.80 12.76 -4.20
N PHE A 7 -0.87 12.05 -4.85
CA PHE A 7 -0.76 10.60 -4.75
C PHE A 7 0.65 10.05 -5.02
N VAL A 8 0.90 8.84 -4.52
CA VAL A 8 2.08 7.99 -4.71
C VAL A 8 1.63 6.66 -5.30
N LEU A 9 2.44 6.10 -6.21
CA LEU A 9 2.24 4.77 -6.77
C LEU A 9 3.19 3.80 -6.06
N ALA A 10 2.64 2.87 -5.28
CA ALA A 10 3.38 1.76 -4.69
C ALA A 10 3.31 0.56 -5.63
N ARG A 11 4.47 0.06 -6.06
CA ARG A 11 4.57 -1.16 -6.87
C ARG A 11 4.89 -2.33 -5.95
N LEU A 12 4.01 -3.33 -5.95
CA LEU A 12 4.15 -4.57 -5.21
C LEU A 12 4.68 -5.70 -6.11
N SER A 13 5.01 -6.83 -5.50
CA SER A 13 5.66 -7.96 -6.19
C SER A 13 4.67 -8.70 -7.10
N SER A 14 3.42 -8.85 -6.64
CA SER A 14 2.36 -9.59 -7.34
C SER A 14 1.02 -8.86 -7.26
N GLN A 15 0.08 -9.25 -8.12
CA GLN A 15 -1.30 -8.74 -8.08
C GLN A 15 -2.01 -9.14 -6.77
N GLU A 16 -1.87 -10.39 -6.36
CA GLU A 16 -2.48 -10.91 -5.11
C GLU A 16 -1.98 -10.15 -3.89
N GLU A 17 -0.68 -9.85 -3.84
CA GLU A 17 -0.07 -9.03 -2.78
C GLU A 17 -0.67 -7.61 -2.76
N ALA A 18 -0.92 -7.02 -3.94
CA ALA A 18 -1.55 -5.71 -4.05
C ALA A 18 -3.00 -5.71 -3.57
N GLU A 19 -3.79 -6.72 -3.93
CA GLU A 19 -5.18 -6.88 -3.48
C GLU A 19 -5.27 -7.15 -1.98
N ALA A 20 -4.38 -7.97 -1.42
CA ALA A 20 -4.29 -8.22 0.01
C ALA A 20 -3.88 -6.96 0.80
N CYS A 21 -2.93 -6.18 0.26
CA CYS A 21 -2.50 -4.93 0.87
C CYS A 21 -3.63 -3.88 0.84
N ASP A 22 -4.38 -3.78 -0.25
CA ASP A 22 -5.58 -2.94 -0.36
C ASP A 22 -6.63 -3.30 0.69
N ALA A 23 -6.95 -4.59 0.83
CA ALA A 23 -7.90 -5.08 1.82
C ALA A 23 -7.44 -4.78 3.27
N TYR A 24 -6.15 -4.97 3.56
CA TYR A 24 -5.56 -4.68 4.86
C TYR A 24 -5.61 -3.17 5.18
N LEU A 25 -5.22 -2.32 4.24
CA LEU A 25 -5.26 -0.86 4.39
C LEU A 25 -6.71 -0.38 4.59
N LYS A 26 -7.66 -0.96 3.87
CA LYS A 26 -9.09 -0.67 4.02
C LYS A 26 -9.60 -1.02 5.42
N SER A 27 -9.13 -2.12 6.02
CA SER A 27 -9.44 -2.48 7.42
C SER A 27 -8.88 -1.46 8.42
N GLN A 28 -7.75 -0.82 8.10
CA GLN A 28 -7.16 0.25 8.90
C GLN A 28 -7.79 1.64 8.63
N GLY A 29 -8.85 1.72 7.82
CA GLY A 29 -9.53 2.96 7.46
C GLY A 29 -8.81 3.79 6.38
N LEU A 30 -7.82 3.21 5.69
CA LEU A 30 -7.08 3.84 4.60
C LEU A 30 -7.63 3.33 3.26
N ILE A 31 -8.32 4.20 2.52
CA ILE A 31 -8.90 3.84 1.22
C ILE A 31 -7.91 4.20 0.11
N ILE A 32 -7.37 3.19 -0.56
CA ILE A 32 -6.52 3.35 -1.73
C ILE A 32 -7.21 2.81 -2.99
N ARG A 33 -6.63 3.07 -4.18
CA ARG A 33 -7.16 2.53 -5.44
C ARG A 33 -6.12 1.66 -6.12
N LEU A 34 -6.49 0.41 -6.36
CA LEU A 34 -5.81 -0.48 -7.30
C LEU A 34 -5.89 0.12 -8.72
N VAL A 35 -4.76 0.21 -9.42
CA VAL A 35 -4.71 0.63 -10.84
C VAL A 35 -4.62 -0.57 -11.77
N ALA A 36 -5.22 -1.70 -11.36
CA ALA A 36 -5.25 -2.93 -12.16
C ALA A 36 -5.83 -2.73 -13.57
N SER A 37 -6.78 -1.81 -13.74
CA SER A 37 -7.35 -1.45 -15.05
C SER A 37 -6.40 -0.75 -16.02
N TYR A 38 -5.21 -0.28 -15.58
CA TYR A 38 -4.22 0.40 -16.42
C TYR A 38 -3.06 -0.52 -16.87
N ASN A 39 -3.28 -1.83 -16.90
CA ASN A 39 -2.24 -2.82 -17.28
C ASN A 39 -1.05 -2.87 -16.30
N LEU A 40 -1.26 -2.39 -15.06
CA LEU A 40 -0.30 -2.40 -13.95
C LEU A 40 -0.97 -3.08 -12.73
N PRO A 41 -1.21 -4.41 -12.79
CA PRO A 41 -2.00 -5.13 -11.79
C PRO A 41 -1.35 -5.14 -10.40
N ASN A 42 -0.04 -4.95 -10.32
CA ASN A 42 0.73 -4.91 -9.08
C ASN A 42 0.97 -3.48 -8.56
N CYS A 43 0.24 -2.47 -9.05
CA CYS A 43 0.41 -1.08 -8.60
C CYS A 43 -0.81 -0.58 -7.82
N LEU A 44 -0.50 0.09 -6.71
CA LEU A 44 -1.47 0.72 -5.81
C LEU A 44 -1.29 2.23 -5.86
N ARG A 45 -2.38 2.97 -6.09
CA ARG A 45 -2.39 4.43 -6.04
C ARG A 45 -2.87 4.89 -4.67
N ILE A 46 -1.96 5.51 -3.93
CA ILE A 46 -2.14 5.99 -2.56
C ILE A 46 -2.24 7.51 -2.59
N THR A 47 -3.36 8.08 -2.16
CA THR A 47 -3.48 9.53 -2.03
C THR A 47 -2.72 10.02 -0.78
N VAL A 48 -1.87 11.02 -0.94
CA VAL A 48 -1.07 11.62 0.14
C VAL A 48 -1.77 12.89 0.60
N GLY A 49 -2.23 12.90 1.85
CA GLY A 49 -2.87 14.04 2.50
C GLY A 49 -1.97 14.65 3.57
N ASP A 50 -2.39 14.54 4.83
CA ASP A 50 -1.61 15.01 5.98
C ASP A 50 -0.47 14.04 6.36
N GLU A 51 0.52 14.58 7.08
CA GLU A 51 1.72 13.85 7.50
C GLU A 51 1.41 12.64 8.39
N ALA A 52 0.37 12.70 9.21
CA ALA A 52 -0.04 11.59 10.08
C ALA A 52 -0.64 10.43 9.27
N SER A 53 -1.47 10.74 8.27
CA SER A 53 -1.99 9.78 7.29
C SER A 53 -0.86 9.11 6.51
N CYS A 54 0.13 9.88 6.04
CA CYS A 54 1.30 9.32 5.36
C CYS A 54 2.09 8.35 6.25
N ARG A 55 2.35 8.73 7.51
CA ARG A 55 3.02 7.85 8.47
C ARG A 55 2.22 6.58 8.74
N ARG A 56 0.88 6.68 8.85
CA ARG A 56 0.01 5.50 9.03
C ARG A 56 0.07 4.57 7.84
N VAL A 57 0.03 5.08 6.61
CA VAL A 57 0.17 4.26 5.39
C VAL A 57 1.50 3.52 5.41
N VAL A 58 2.61 4.22 5.66
CA VAL A 58 3.94 3.58 5.72
C VAL A 58 4.00 2.52 6.82
N HIS A 59 3.43 2.80 7.98
CA HIS A 59 3.42 1.86 9.10
C HIS A 59 2.56 0.63 8.80
N ALA A 60 1.38 0.81 8.20
CA ALA A 60 0.49 -0.27 7.80
C ALA A 60 1.11 -1.14 6.69
N ILE A 61 1.74 -0.54 5.68
CA ILE A 61 2.46 -1.29 4.63
C ILE A 61 3.64 -2.06 5.23
N ARG A 62 4.38 -1.45 6.18
CA ARG A 62 5.45 -2.15 6.89
C ARG A 62 4.91 -3.32 7.71
N GLN A 63 3.87 -3.12 8.52
CA GLN A 63 3.26 -4.21 9.28
C GLN A 63 2.72 -5.33 8.38
N PHE A 64 2.12 -4.98 7.24
CA PHE A 64 1.66 -5.96 6.26
C PHE A 64 2.84 -6.77 5.70
N LYS A 65 3.96 -6.12 5.36
CA LYS A 65 5.14 -6.76 4.79
C LYS A 65 6.01 -7.51 5.82
N ASP A 66 5.99 -7.07 7.08
CA ASP A 66 6.72 -7.68 8.21
C ASP A 66 5.91 -8.82 8.84
N GLY A 67 4.58 -8.67 8.90
CA GLY A 67 3.65 -9.73 9.33
C GLY A 67 3.53 -10.90 8.35
N ASP A 68 3.93 -10.72 7.09
CA ASP A 68 4.14 -11.80 6.12
C ASP A 68 5.58 -12.37 6.17
N ALA A 69 6.51 -11.66 6.82
CA ALA A 69 7.89 -12.12 7.02
C ALA A 69 8.05 -13.09 8.20
N ASP A 70 7.08 -13.13 9.13
CA ASP A 70 7.02 -14.11 10.24
C ASP A 70 6.26 -15.40 9.83
N GLY A 71 6.46 -15.87 8.60
CA GLY A 71 5.89 -17.11 8.06
C GLY A 71 6.92 -18.11 7.55
N THR A 72 8.23 -17.82 7.68
CA THR A 72 9.29 -18.79 7.38
C THR A 72 10.49 -18.56 8.30
N SER A 73 10.37 -19.02 9.54
CA SER A 73 11.40 -19.68 10.36
C SER A 73 11.12 -19.45 11.84
N VAL A 74 10.37 -20.36 12.47
CA VAL A 74 10.83 -21.21 13.60
C VAL A 74 9.85 -22.35 13.81
#